data_AF-A0A3F2U8M1-F1
#
_entry.id   AF-A0A3F2U8M1-F1
#
_cell.length_a   1.000
_cell.length_b   1.000
_cell.length_c   1.000
_cell.angle_alpha   90.00
_cell.angle_beta   90.00
_cell.angle_gamma   90.00
#
_symmetry.space_group_name_H-M   'P 1'
#
loop_
_entity.id
_entity.type
_entity.pdbx_description
1 polymer ?
#
loop_
_entity_poly.entity_id
_entity_poly.type
_entity_poly.pdbx_seq_one_letter_code
_entity_poly.pdbx_strand_id
1 'polypeptide(L)'
;MALVWFAASGLASLLAAGPALALSEIGRENLPPPTTTPIPPEADPTAPGIPIPGETVSPPASLEPEDLDGEQGEQNDIARPEIDENGPLPEIVYNLDRLPEPVRRMHDLLVEAAKSGEIEKLRPLLGMGNGMVQLSFGEIEGDPIDFLKGLSGDPDGQELLAILEEVLNAGFVHLEAGTPNEIYVWPYFFGIPLDKLDARQKVELFKIVTAGDLEDMKQFGTYIFYRVGITPDGRWAFFVAGE
;
A
#
# COMPACT_ATOMS: atom_id res chain seq x y z
N MET A 1 9.86 -50.76 57.28
CA MET A 1 9.76 -50.71 58.74
C MET A 1 9.93 -49.25 59.15
N ALA A 2 8.92 -48.71 59.84
CA ALA A 2 8.84 -47.43 60.55
C ALA A 2 8.86 -46.10 59.75
N LEU A 3 7.63 -45.65 59.48
CA LEU A 3 7.15 -44.27 59.41
C LEU A 3 7.34 -43.58 60.77
N VAL A 4 7.80 -42.32 60.85
CA VAL A 4 7.41 -41.40 61.95
C VAL A 4 7.37 -39.96 61.42
N TRP A 5 6.18 -39.38 61.56
CA TRP A 5 5.84 -37.96 61.42
C TRP A 5 6.23 -37.19 62.68
N PHE A 6 6.51 -35.89 62.55
CA PHE A 6 6.07 -34.91 63.55
C PHE A 6 5.70 -33.58 62.89
N ALA A 7 4.49 -33.14 63.21
CA ALA A 7 3.85 -31.89 62.82
C ALA A 7 3.90 -30.89 63.99
N ALA A 8 3.79 -29.59 63.67
CA ALA A 8 3.16 -28.47 64.41
C ALA A 8 3.87 -27.17 63.99
N SER A 9 3.26 -26.21 63.29
CA SER A 9 2.05 -25.41 63.52
C SER A 9 2.38 -23.99 63.99
N GLY A 10 1.88 -23.00 63.23
CA GLY A 10 1.46 -21.70 63.73
C GLY A 10 2.26 -20.49 63.25
N LEU A 11 1.74 -19.73 62.29
CA LEU A 11 0.91 -18.56 62.61
C LEU A 11 0.25 -18.05 61.31
N ALA A 12 -1.08 -18.05 61.30
CA ALA A 12 -1.89 -17.46 60.24
C ALA A 12 -1.99 -15.94 60.46
N SER A 13 -1.90 -15.17 59.39
CA SER A 13 -2.42 -13.80 59.34
C SER A 13 -3.26 -13.68 58.08
N LEU A 14 -4.58 -13.71 58.27
CA LEU A 14 -5.54 -13.24 57.28
C LEU A 14 -5.50 -11.71 57.28
N LEU A 15 -5.25 -11.11 56.12
CA LEU A 15 -5.68 -9.75 55.82
C LEU A 15 -6.57 -9.81 54.58
N ALA A 16 -7.78 -9.33 54.78
CA ALA A 16 -8.89 -9.36 53.83
C ALA A 16 -8.64 -8.45 52.62
N ALA A 17 -9.23 -8.84 51.50
CA ALA A 17 -9.22 -8.16 50.22
C ALA A 17 -9.96 -6.81 50.26
N GLY A 18 -9.49 -5.86 49.44
CA GLY A 18 -10.27 -4.72 48.95
C GLY A 18 -10.20 -4.68 47.42
N PRO A 19 -11.29 -4.32 46.71
CA PRO A 19 -11.29 -4.21 45.26
C PRO A 19 -10.64 -2.90 44.84
N ALA A 20 -9.61 -2.97 43.98
CA ALA A 20 -9.06 -1.81 43.30
C ALA A 20 -9.73 -1.67 41.93
N LEU A 21 -10.98 -1.20 41.91
CA LEU A 21 -11.59 -0.61 40.72
C LEU A 21 -11.42 0.91 40.83
N ALA A 22 -10.31 1.42 40.31
CA ALA A 22 -10.14 2.85 40.08
C ALA A 22 -10.34 3.11 38.58
N LEU A 23 -11.60 3.21 38.17
CA LEU A 23 -11.97 4.00 37.00
C LEU A 23 -11.71 5.47 37.39
N SER A 24 -10.57 6.01 36.98
CA SER A 24 -10.36 7.46 36.98
C SER A 24 -11.30 8.07 35.95
N GLU A 25 -12.47 8.49 36.45
CA GLU A 25 -12.96 9.85 36.31
C GLU A 25 -12.41 10.57 35.06
N ILE A 26 -13.03 10.28 33.90
CA ILE A 26 -13.02 11.20 32.77
C ILE A 26 -13.60 12.50 33.30
N GLY A 27 -12.73 13.49 33.47
CA GLY A 27 -13.13 14.88 33.62
C GLY A 27 -14.03 15.22 32.44
N ARG A 28 -15.34 15.30 32.68
CA ARG A 28 -16.24 16.06 31.85
C ARG A 28 -15.76 17.50 31.91
N GLU A 29 -14.90 17.86 30.98
CA GLU A 29 -14.60 19.24 30.69
C GLU A 29 -15.95 19.93 30.41
N ASN A 30 -16.27 20.90 31.27
CA ASN A 30 -17.42 21.77 31.13
C ASN A 30 -17.23 22.57 29.83
N LEU A 31 -17.73 22.04 28.71
CA LEU A 31 -17.87 22.80 27.49
C LEU A 31 -18.86 23.95 27.77
N PRO A 32 -18.49 25.22 27.56
CA PRO A 32 -19.45 26.31 27.65
C PRO A 32 -20.54 26.12 26.58
N PRO A 33 -21.80 26.50 26.87
CA PRO A 33 -22.88 26.40 25.88
C PRO A 33 -22.56 27.26 24.65
N PRO A 34 -23.03 26.86 23.45
CA PRO A 34 -22.86 27.67 22.25
C PRO A 34 -23.53 29.02 22.46
N THR A 35 -22.76 30.09 22.33
CA THR A 35 -23.30 31.45 22.35
C THR A 35 -24.00 31.69 21.03
N THR A 36 -25.32 31.53 21.03
CA THR A 36 -26.19 32.03 19.96
C THR A 36 -26.15 33.55 19.98
N THR A 37 -25.47 34.15 19.01
CA THR A 37 -25.57 35.60 18.75
C THR A 37 -26.40 35.79 17.48
N PRO A 38 -27.40 36.68 17.45
CA PRO A 38 -28.35 36.80 16.36
C PRO A 38 -27.77 37.61 15.19
N ILE A 39 -28.05 37.18 13.96
CA ILE A 39 -27.82 37.96 12.73
C ILE A 39 -29.18 38.48 12.24
N PRO A 40 -29.45 39.81 12.27
CA PRO A 40 -30.58 40.43 11.58
C PRO A 40 -30.33 40.59 10.06
N PRO A 41 -31.39 40.83 9.25
CA PRO A 41 -31.56 40.21 7.93
C PRO A 41 -31.10 41.03 6.71
N GLU A 42 -30.69 40.27 5.69
CA GLU A 42 -31.06 40.33 4.25
C GLU A 42 -30.94 41.63 3.44
N ALA A 43 -30.07 41.59 2.42
CA ALA A 43 -30.19 42.41 1.21
C ALA A 43 -29.58 41.66 0.00
N ASP A 44 -30.45 41.13 -0.85
CA ASP A 44 -30.25 40.73 -2.26
C ASP A 44 -30.28 42.00 -3.17
N PRO A 45 -30.06 41.92 -4.51
CA PRO A 45 -28.92 41.38 -5.25
C PRO A 45 -28.47 42.35 -6.38
N THR A 46 -27.18 42.60 -6.60
CA THR A 46 -26.75 43.21 -7.88
C THR A 46 -25.35 42.79 -8.32
N ALA A 47 -25.30 42.09 -9.46
CA ALA A 47 -24.10 41.74 -10.21
C ALA A 47 -23.30 42.97 -10.66
N PRO A 48 -22.00 42.78 -10.95
CA PRO A 48 -21.58 42.72 -12.36
C PRO A 48 -20.46 41.66 -12.57
N GLY A 49 -20.24 41.02 -13.70
CA GLY A 49 -20.71 41.13 -15.07
C GLY A 49 -19.69 40.35 -15.92
N ILE A 50 -20.15 39.33 -16.64
CA ILE A 50 -19.34 38.53 -17.58
C ILE A 50 -19.23 39.32 -18.90
N PRO A 51 -18.06 39.42 -19.55
CA PRO A 51 -18.01 39.63 -20.98
C PRO A 51 -17.75 38.30 -21.67
N ILE A 52 -18.81 37.77 -22.28
CA ILE A 52 -18.70 36.93 -23.47
C ILE A 52 -18.54 37.90 -24.66
N PRO A 53 -17.65 37.62 -25.62
CA PRO A 53 -18.16 37.64 -26.99
C PRO A 53 -17.96 36.28 -27.64
N GLY A 54 -19.07 35.66 -28.03
CA GLY A 54 -19.05 34.61 -29.04
C GLY A 54 -18.98 35.24 -30.43
N GLU A 55 -18.36 34.52 -31.37
CA GLU A 55 -18.84 34.45 -32.75
C GLU A 55 -18.32 33.16 -33.44
N THR A 56 -19.22 32.18 -33.52
CA THR A 56 -19.69 31.55 -34.77
C THR A 56 -18.68 31.02 -35.81
N VAL A 57 -18.64 29.67 -35.89
CA VAL A 57 -18.68 28.79 -37.09
C VAL A 57 -17.48 28.74 -38.09
N SER A 58 -16.78 27.58 -38.02
CA SER A 58 -16.16 26.67 -39.03
C SER A 58 -16.26 26.93 -40.55
N PRO A 59 -15.56 26.16 -41.46
CA PRO A 59 -14.29 25.37 -41.44
C PRO A 59 -13.39 25.66 -42.71
N PRO A 60 -12.21 25.05 -42.98
CA PRO A 60 -12.00 23.67 -43.47
C PRO A 60 -10.71 23.05 -42.83
N ALA A 61 -10.25 21.82 -43.04
CA ALA A 61 -10.44 20.82 -44.07
C ALA A 61 -10.20 19.43 -43.44
N SER A 62 -10.88 18.44 -44.00
CA SER A 62 -10.61 17.02 -43.83
C SER A 62 -9.13 16.73 -44.08
N LEU A 63 -8.43 16.19 -43.09
CA LEU A 63 -7.30 15.31 -43.30
C LEU A 63 -7.68 14.00 -42.62
N GLU A 64 -7.87 12.99 -43.46
CA GLU A 64 -8.02 11.60 -43.04
C GLU A 64 -6.94 11.25 -42.01
N PRO A 65 -7.28 10.54 -40.91
CA PRO A 65 -6.26 9.85 -40.15
C PRO A 65 -5.67 8.79 -41.07
N GLU A 66 -4.39 8.93 -41.43
CA GLU A 66 -3.61 7.81 -41.93
C GLU A 66 -3.63 6.75 -40.84
N ASP A 67 -4.24 5.61 -41.15
CA ASP A 67 -4.17 4.36 -40.42
C ASP A 67 -2.69 3.96 -40.29
N LEU A 68 -2.04 4.44 -39.23
CA LEU A 68 -0.91 3.74 -38.67
C LEU A 68 -1.49 2.68 -37.75
N ASP A 69 -1.86 1.56 -38.37
CA ASP A 69 -1.95 0.25 -37.73
C ASP A 69 -0.56 -0.08 -37.16
N GLY A 70 -0.21 0.58 -36.06
CA GLY A 70 0.69 0.05 -35.09
C GLY A 70 -0.09 -0.99 -34.32
N GLU A 71 -0.11 -2.22 -34.82
CA GLU A 71 -0.23 -3.39 -33.96
C GLU A 71 0.92 -3.31 -32.94
N GLN A 72 0.73 -2.53 -31.88
CA GLN A 72 1.39 -2.74 -30.62
C GLN A 72 0.80 -4.06 -30.13
N GLY A 73 1.38 -5.16 -30.62
CA GLY A 73 1.15 -6.47 -30.04
C GLY A 73 1.32 -6.31 -28.54
N GLU A 74 0.33 -6.79 -27.79
CA GLU A 74 0.24 -6.78 -26.33
C GLU A 74 1.65 -6.87 -25.74
N GLN A 75 2.24 -5.71 -25.43
CA GLN A 75 3.43 -5.66 -24.60
C GLN A 75 2.89 -5.99 -23.23
N ASN A 76 2.98 -7.27 -22.87
CA ASN A 76 2.67 -7.74 -21.53
C ASN A 76 3.58 -6.98 -20.56
N ASP A 77 3.03 -5.91 -19.99
CA ASP A 77 3.69 -5.10 -18.99
C ASP A 77 3.89 -5.97 -17.75
N ILE A 78 5.15 -6.22 -17.39
CA ILE A 78 5.49 -7.07 -16.25
C ILE A 78 4.95 -6.52 -14.92
N ALA A 79 4.62 -5.21 -14.85
CA ALA A 79 3.95 -4.61 -13.70
C ALA A 79 2.43 -4.87 -13.65
N ARG A 80 1.86 -5.48 -14.69
CA ARG A 80 0.46 -5.89 -14.81
C ARG A 80 0.37 -7.37 -15.24
N PRO A 81 0.87 -8.30 -14.43
CA PRO A 81 0.76 -9.72 -14.76
C PRO A 81 -0.71 -10.14 -14.79
N GLU A 82 -1.00 -11.16 -15.59
CA GLU A 82 -2.37 -11.66 -15.77
C GLU A 82 -2.87 -12.37 -14.51
N ILE A 83 -4.04 -11.96 -14.01
CA ILE A 83 -4.70 -12.56 -12.86
C ILE A 83 -6.09 -13.03 -13.29
N ASP A 84 -6.30 -14.35 -13.28
CA ASP A 84 -7.63 -14.93 -13.50
C ASP A 84 -8.44 -14.91 -12.19
N GLU A 85 -9.34 -13.95 -12.06
CA GLU A 85 -10.22 -13.79 -10.89
C GLU A 85 -11.12 -15.02 -10.63
N ASN A 86 -11.45 -15.76 -11.70
CA ASN A 86 -12.31 -16.95 -11.65
C ASN A 86 -11.50 -18.26 -11.59
N GLY A 87 -10.19 -18.16 -11.79
CA GLY A 87 -9.25 -19.27 -11.77
C GLY A 87 -8.93 -19.76 -10.35
N PRO A 88 -8.06 -20.79 -10.25
CA PRO A 88 -7.52 -21.20 -8.97
C PRO A 88 -6.71 -20.05 -8.36
N LEU A 89 -6.93 -19.78 -7.07
CA LEU A 89 -6.17 -18.75 -6.37
C LEU A 89 -4.69 -19.15 -6.29
N PRO A 90 -3.77 -18.21 -6.51
CA PRO A 90 -2.34 -18.45 -6.33
C PRO A 90 -2.04 -18.84 -4.87
N GLU A 91 -0.96 -19.60 -4.69
CA GLU A 91 -0.50 -19.97 -3.37
C GLU A 91 0.08 -18.74 -2.65
N ILE A 92 -0.43 -18.46 -1.45
CA ILE A 92 0.08 -17.39 -0.59
C ILE A 92 1.26 -17.94 0.22
N VAL A 93 2.43 -17.35 0.04
CA VAL A 93 3.68 -17.81 0.65
C VAL A 93 4.23 -16.73 1.59
N TYR A 94 4.46 -17.12 2.85
CA TYR A 94 5.11 -16.25 3.86
C TYR A 94 6.56 -16.66 4.13
N ASN A 95 6.91 -17.92 3.85
CA ASN A 95 8.26 -18.41 4.07
C ASN A 95 9.16 -18.00 2.89
N LEU A 96 10.02 -17.00 3.13
CA LEU A 96 11.00 -16.54 2.17
C LEU A 96 11.97 -17.66 1.73
N ASP A 97 12.13 -18.77 2.46
CA ASP A 97 13.09 -19.86 2.12
C ASP A 97 12.66 -20.61 0.86
N ARG A 98 11.43 -20.36 0.41
CA ARG A 98 10.89 -20.89 -0.83
C ARG A 98 11.23 -20.04 -2.06
N LEU A 99 11.79 -18.84 -1.86
CA LEU A 99 12.23 -17.99 -2.95
C LEU A 99 13.52 -18.53 -3.57
N PRO A 100 13.72 -18.38 -4.89
CA PRO A 100 15.04 -18.49 -5.49
C PRO A 100 16.03 -17.55 -4.81
N GLU A 101 17.29 -17.95 -4.71
CA GLU A 101 18.34 -17.16 -4.05
C GLU A 101 18.46 -15.72 -4.60
N PRO A 102 18.40 -15.48 -5.93
CA PRO A 102 18.44 -14.12 -6.46
C PRO A 102 17.27 -13.24 -5.99
N VAL A 103 16.07 -13.82 -5.92
CA VAL A 103 14.85 -13.12 -5.50
C VAL A 103 14.94 -12.76 -4.02
N ARG A 104 15.34 -13.72 -3.17
CA ARG A 104 15.57 -13.50 -1.75
C ARG A 104 16.61 -12.40 -1.53
N ARG A 105 17.72 -12.44 -2.25
CA ARG A 105 18.79 -11.45 -2.12
C ARG A 105 18.28 -10.04 -2.44
N MET A 106 17.51 -9.87 -3.52
CA MET A 106 16.94 -8.58 -3.88
C MET A 106 15.93 -8.10 -2.83
N HIS A 107 15.05 -8.99 -2.36
CA HIS A 107 14.14 -8.71 -1.25
C HIS A 107 14.91 -8.17 -0.02
N ASP A 108 15.96 -8.88 0.42
CA ASP A 108 16.74 -8.49 1.59
C ASP A 108 17.45 -7.14 1.38
N LEU A 109 17.98 -6.87 0.18
CA LEU A 109 18.59 -5.57 -0.16
C LEU A 109 17.58 -4.42 -0.07
N LEU A 110 16.35 -4.63 -0.57
CA LEU A 110 15.28 -3.63 -0.51
C LEU A 110 14.84 -3.37 0.93
N VAL A 111 14.66 -4.42 1.73
CA VAL A 111 14.29 -4.31 3.15
C VAL A 111 15.40 -3.59 3.95
N GLU A 112 16.67 -3.92 3.72
CA GLU A 112 17.79 -3.26 4.39
C GLU A 112 17.92 -1.77 3.97
N ALA A 113 17.69 -1.45 2.70
CA ALA A 113 17.65 -0.07 2.23
C ALA A 113 16.51 0.70 2.90
N ALA A 114 15.31 0.13 2.94
CA ALA A 114 14.12 0.72 3.57
C ALA A 114 14.33 0.98 5.07
N LYS A 115 14.77 -0.02 5.82
CA LYS A 115 15.05 0.08 7.27
C LYS A 115 16.08 1.13 7.64
N SER A 116 16.94 1.49 6.70
CA SER A 116 17.97 2.49 6.95
C SER A 116 17.43 3.92 6.99
N GLY A 117 16.26 4.18 6.40
CA GLY A 117 15.70 5.52 6.23
C GLY A 117 16.44 6.40 5.22
N GLU A 118 17.47 5.89 4.55
CA GLU A 118 18.25 6.63 3.54
C GLU A 118 17.81 6.22 2.13
N ILE A 119 16.92 7.00 1.52
CA ILE A 119 16.34 6.66 0.21
C ILE A 119 17.38 6.48 -0.91
N GLU A 120 18.52 7.16 -0.81
CA GLU A 120 19.65 6.99 -1.72
C GLU A 120 20.22 5.56 -1.76
N LYS A 121 19.97 4.73 -0.74
CA LYS A 121 20.36 3.30 -0.77
C LYS A 121 19.55 2.48 -1.76
N LEU A 122 18.43 2.98 -2.26
CA LEU A 122 17.70 2.35 -3.36
C LEU A 122 18.40 2.55 -4.70
N ARG A 123 19.16 3.64 -4.90
CA ARG A 123 19.78 3.99 -6.18
C ARG A 123 20.54 2.84 -6.87
N PRO A 124 21.43 2.08 -6.19
CA PRO A 124 22.12 0.95 -6.82
C PRO A 124 21.19 -0.21 -7.23
N LEU A 125 19.97 -0.28 -6.68
CA LEU A 125 18.99 -1.33 -6.94
C LEU A 125 18.03 -0.99 -8.08
N LEU A 126 17.91 0.29 -8.45
CA LEU A 126 16.97 0.77 -9.46
C LEU A 126 17.30 0.29 -10.89
N GLY A 127 18.50 -0.24 -11.12
CA GLY A 127 18.94 -0.63 -12.46
C GLY A 127 19.12 0.56 -13.41
N MET A 128 19.30 0.26 -14.70
CA MET A 128 19.48 1.26 -15.78
C MET A 128 18.92 0.72 -17.10
N GLY A 129 18.49 1.62 -17.99
CA GLY A 129 18.00 1.26 -19.33
C GLY A 129 16.85 0.26 -19.28
N ASN A 130 16.90 -0.80 -20.09
CA ASN A 130 15.87 -1.85 -20.14
C ASN A 130 15.75 -2.68 -18.85
N GLY A 131 16.73 -2.57 -17.95
CA GLY A 131 16.70 -3.22 -16.63
C GLY A 131 16.29 -2.27 -15.51
N MET A 132 15.90 -1.03 -15.82
CA MET A 132 15.43 -0.08 -14.83
C MET A 132 14.13 -0.56 -14.21
N VAL A 133 13.99 -0.39 -12.90
CA VAL A 133 12.72 -0.65 -12.21
C VAL A 133 11.65 0.32 -12.70
N GLN A 134 10.46 -0.19 -12.90
CA GLN A 134 9.29 0.63 -13.20
C GLN A 134 8.75 1.24 -11.90
N LEU A 135 8.80 2.57 -11.78
CA LEU A 135 8.30 3.30 -10.60
C LEU A 135 6.97 4.02 -10.87
N SER A 136 6.52 4.06 -12.12
CA SER A 136 5.26 4.64 -12.57
C SER A 136 4.79 3.95 -13.85
N PHE A 137 3.51 4.04 -14.16
CA PHE A 137 2.97 3.71 -15.48
C PHE A 137 3.18 4.82 -16.51
N GLY A 138 3.44 6.04 -16.04
CA GLY A 138 3.83 7.17 -16.89
C GLY A 138 5.36 7.29 -17.02
N GLU A 139 5.78 8.20 -17.89
CA GLU A 139 7.20 8.55 -18.02
C GLU A 139 7.72 9.22 -16.74
N ILE A 140 8.94 8.85 -16.36
CA ILE A 140 9.67 9.47 -15.25
C ILE A 140 10.72 10.37 -15.87
N GLU A 141 10.61 11.67 -15.61
CA GLU A 141 11.62 12.64 -15.99
C GLU A 141 12.58 12.90 -14.81
N GLY A 142 13.87 13.00 -15.11
CA GLY A 142 14.89 13.41 -14.15
C GLY A 142 15.44 12.26 -13.29
N ASP A 143 15.80 12.59 -12.06
CA ASP A 143 16.44 11.65 -11.14
C ASP A 143 15.39 10.74 -10.46
N PRO A 144 15.56 9.41 -10.48
CA PRO A 144 14.56 8.50 -9.94
C PRO A 144 14.44 8.57 -8.41
N ILE A 145 15.48 8.98 -7.68
CA ILE A 145 15.38 9.19 -6.24
C ILE A 145 14.57 10.46 -5.94
N ASP A 146 14.79 11.53 -6.70
CA ASP A 146 13.98 12.75 -6.57
C ASP A 146 12.51 12.47 -6.92
N PHE A 147 12.24 11.63 -7.93
CA PHE A 147 10.90 11.16 -8.24
C PHE A 147 10.27 10.42 -7.05
N LEU A 148 10.97 9.45 -6.45
CA LEU A 148 10.47 8.70 -5.30
C LEU A 148 10.22 9.61 -4.09
N LYS A 149 11.10 10.58 -3.82
CA LYS A 149 10.84 11.59 -2.78
C LYS A 149 9.59 12.41 -3.06
N GLY A 150 9.34 12.75 -4.32
CA GLY A 150 8.14 13.47 -4.75
C GLY A 150 6.83 12.71 -4.53
N LEU A 151 6.88 11.37 -4.45
CA LEU A 151 5.73 10.52 -4.10
C LEU A 151 5.49 10.41 -2.59
N SER A 152 6.49 10.76 -1.78
CA SER A 152 6.43 10.70 -0.32
C SER A 152 5.75 11.95 0.23
N GLY A 153 5.00 11.81 1.32
CA GLY A 153 4.41 12.91 2.10
C GLY A 153 5.41 13.64 3.00
N ASP A 154 6.67 13.17 3.04
CA ASP A 154 7.79 13.80 3.70
C ASP A 154 8.92 14.12 2.69
N PRO A 155 9.76 15.14 2.94
CA PRO A 155 10.77 15.58 1.98
C PRO A 155 11.94 14.58 1.80
N ASP A 156 12.13 13.65 2.72
CA ASP A 156 13.28 12.74 2.75
C ASP A 156 12.97 11.36 2.15
N GLY A 157 11.69 11.07 1.86
CA GLY A 157 11.25 9.81 1.28
C GLY A 157 10.99 8.68 2.28
N GLN A 158 10.94 9.00 3.57
CA GLN A 158 10.87 7.99 4.65
C GLN A 158 9.51 7.29 4.73
N GLU A 159 8.42 7.99 4.43
CA GLU A 159 7.09 7.37 4.31
C GLU A 159 7.10 6.34 3.19
N LEU A 160 7.67 6.65 2.03
CA LEU A 160 7.77 5.69 0.94
C LEU A 160 8.65 4.47 1.29
N LEU A 161 9.75 4.68 2.01
CA LEU A 161 10.56 3.57 2.53
C LEU A 161 9.78 2.70 3.53
N ALA A 162 8.98 3.32 4.40
CA ALA A 162 8.12 2.58 5.33
C ALA A 162 7.06 1.75 4.57
N ILE A 163 6.46 2.30 3.52
CA ILE A 163 5.54 1.57 2.64
C ILE A 163 6.26 0.39 1.97
N LEU A 164 7.44 0.62 1.39
CA LEU A 164 8.24 -0.43 0.75
C LEU A 164 8.56 -1.57 1.73
N GLU A 165 8.97 -1.24 2.96
CA GLU A 165 9.23 -2.21 4.01
C GLU A 165 7.97 -3.01 4.39
N GLU A 166 6.84 -2.33 4.62
CA GLU A 166 5.60 -2.99 5.04
C GLU A 166 5.05 -3.90 3.92
N VAL A 167 5.14 -3.48 2.66
CA VAL A 167 4.79 -4.31 1.49
C VAL A 167 5.66 -5.56 1.42
N LEU A 168 6.97 -5.45 1.57
CA LEU A 168 7.90 -6.59 1.51
C LEU A 168 7.78 -7.53 2.72
N ASN A 169 7.38 -7.02 3.88
CA ASN A 169 7.11 -7.82 5.07
C ASN A 169 5.81 -8.66 4.98
N ALA A 170 4.94 -8.38 4.01
CA ALA A 170 3.75 -9.18 3.75
C ALA A 170 4.12 -10.54 3.11
N GLY A 171 3.13 -11.44 2.99
CA GLY A 171 3.29 -12.62 2.16
C GLY A 171 3.35 -12.25 0.67
N PHE A 172 3.83 -13.18 -0.16
CA PHE A 172 3.95 -13.02 -1.61
C PHE A 172 3.20 -14.11 -2.38
N VAL A 173 3.03 -13.88 -3.68
CA VAL A 173 2.56 -14.87 -4.65
C VAL A 173 3.59 -15.04 -5.76
N HIS A 174 3.55 -16.20 -6.41
CA HIS A 174 4.32 -16.48 -7.62
C HIS A 174 3.35 -16.56 -8.80
N LEU A 175 3.49 -15.62 -9.75
CA LEU A 175 2.59 -15.46 -10.89
C LEU A 175 3.29 -15.86 -12.18
N GLU A 176 2.49 -16.32 -13.15
CA GLU A 176 2.94 -16.67 -14.50
C GLU A 176 4.16 -17.62 -14.54
N ALA A 177 4.19 -18.60 -13.63
CA ALA A 177 5.29 -19.55 -13.49
C ALA A 177 5.59 -20.28 -14.82
N GLY A 178 6.86 -20.24 -15.25
CA GLY A 178 7.33 -20.86 -16.48
C GLY A 178 7.08 -20.05 -17.76
N THR A 179 6.55 -18.83 -17.67
CA THR A 179 6.40 -17.92 -18.82
C THR A 179 7.50 -16.85 -18.82
N PRO A 180 7.67 -16.08 -19.92
CA PRO A 180 8.57 -14.92 -19.94
C PRO A 180 8.22 -13.82 -18.91
N ASN A 181 7.00 -13.81 -18.38
CA ASN A 181 6.50 -12.84 -17.42
C ASN A 181 6.53 -13.37 -15.97
N GLU A 182 7.19 -14.52 -15.73
CA GLU A 182 7.30 -15.10 -14.39
C GLU A 182 7.79 -14.07 -13.36
N ILE A 183 7.04 -13.91 -12.27
CA ILE A 183 7.27 -12.83 -11.30
C ILE A 183 6.83 -13.22 -9.88
N TYR A 184 7.62 -12.80 -8.90
CA TYR A 184 7.27 -12.87 -7.48
C TYR A 184 6.75 -11.50 -7.02
N VAL A 185 5.55 -11.46 -6.45
CA VAL A 185 4.84 -10.20 -6.17
C VAL A 185 4.44 -10.06 -4.71
N TRP A 186 4.71 -8.88 -4.17
CA TRP A 186 4.31 -8.42 -2.84
C TRP A 186 3.40 -7.18 -2.94
N PRO A 187 2.41 -7.03 -2.04
CA PRO A 187 1.89 -8.07 -1.16
C PRO A 187 1.05 -9.08 -1.95
N TYR A 188 0.79 -10.26 -1.38
CA TYR A 188 -0.07 -11.28 -2.00
C TYR A 188 -1.48 -10.79 -2.33
N PHE A 189 -1.95 -9.69 -1.70
CA PHE A 189 -3.25 -9.07 -1.98
C PHE A 189 -3.42 -8.68 -3.46
N PHE A 190 -2.32 -8.39 -4.15
CA PHE A 190 -2.37 -8.10 -5.57
C PHE A 190 -2.87 -9.31 -6.38
N GLY A 191 -2.49 -10.53 -6.00
CA GLY A 191 -2.89 -11.77 -6.69
C GLY A 191 -4.16 -12.43 -6.16
N ILE A 192 -4.83 -11.85 -5.16
CA ILE A 192 -5.98 -12.45 -4.49
C ILE A 192 -7.15 -11.45 -4.45
N PRO A 193 -8.33 -11.77 -5.01
CA PRO A 193 -9.51 -10.92 -4.92
C PRO A 193 -9.83 -10.54 -3.46
N LEU A 194 -10.11 -9.25 -3.22
CA LEU A 194 -10.23 -8.70 -1.86
C LEU A 194 -11.41 -9.31 -1.08
N ASP A 195 -12.45 -9.76 -1.77
CA ASP A 195 -13.62 -10.43 -1.20
C ASP A 195 -13.33 -11.88 -0.75
N LYS A 196 -12.28 -12.50 -1.29
CA LYS A 196 -11.81 -13.86 -0.95
C LYS A 196 -10.84 -13.88 0.25
N LEU A 197 -10.45 -12.72 0.78
CA LEU A 197 -9.58 -12.64 1.96
C LEU A 197 -10.29 -13.10 3.24
N ASP A 198 -9.61 -13.98 3.99
CA ASP A 198 -10.04 -14.40 5.32
C ASP A 198 -9.88 -13.27 6.38
N ALA A 199 -10.41 -13.47 7.59
CA ALA A 199 -10.38 -12.46 8.64
C ALA A 199 -8.96 -12.07 9.08
N ARG A 200 -8.02 -13.03 9.13
CA ARG A 200 -6.60 -12.78 9.46
C ARG A 200 -5.92 -12.02 8.34
N GLN A 201 -6.18 -12.39 7.08
CA GLN A 201 -5.65 -11.70 5.90
C GLN A 201 -6.16 -10.26 5.80
N LYS A 202 -7.40 -9.99 6.20
CA LYS A 202 -7.91 -8.61 6.32
C LYS A 202 -7.17 -7.81 7.39
N VAL A 203 -6.80 -8.43 8.51
CA VAL A 203 -5.95 -7.76 9.52
C VAL A 203 -4.57 -7.44 8.95
N GLU A 204 -3.98 -8.35 8.16
CA GLU A 204 -2.71 -8.10 7.45
C GLU A 204 -2.86 -6.94 6.44
N LEU A 205 -3.96 -6.91 5.69
CA LEU A 205 -4.24 -5.84 4.73
C LEU A 205 -4.31 -4.47 5.44
N PHE A 206 -4.99 -4.40 6.59
CA PHE A 206 -5.10 -3.16 7.37
C PHE A 206 -3.80 -2.68 8.01
N LYS A 207 -2.69 -3.42 7.89
CA LYS A 207 -1.36 -2.89 8.22
C LYS A 207 -0.78 -2.01 7.12
N ILE A 208 -1.17 -2.27 5.87
CA ILE A 208 -0.67 -1.57 4.68
C ILE A 208 -1.61 -0.42 4.31
N VAL A 209 -2.92 -0.67 4.37
CA VAL A 209 -3.94 0.27 3.90
C VAL A 209 -4.93 0.61 5.01
N THR A 210 -5.56 1.77 4.93
CA THR A 210 -6.60 2.17 5.87
C THR A 210 -7.96 1.56 5.52
N ALA A 211 -8.93 1.68 6.43
CA ALA A 211 -10.31 1.28 6.14
C ALA A 211 -10.96 2.12 5.03
N GLY A 212 -10.53 3.37 4.84
CA GLY A 212 -10.97 4.21 3.72
C GLY A 212 -10.44 3.67 2.40
N ASP A 213 -9.14 3.40 2.33
CA ASP A 213 -8.49 2.85 1.12
C ASP A 213 -9.12 1.51 0.69
N LEU A 214 -9.44 0.64 1.66
CA LEU A 214 -10.14 -0.62 1.36
C LEU A 214 -11.56 -0.37 0.80
N GLU A 215 -12.27 0.63 1.29
CA GLU A 215 -13.60 0.96 0.76
C GLU A 215 -13.51 1.45 -0.68
N ASP A 216 -12.51 2.29 -0.99
CA ASP A 216 -12.25 2.75 -2.35
C ASP A 216 -11.85 1.60 -3.27
N MET A 217 -10.99 0.68 -2.81
CA MET A 217 -10.57 -0.52 -3.55
C MET A 217 -11.72 -1.47 -3.87
N LYS A 218 -12.75 -1.57 -3.01
CA LYS A 218 -13.92 -2.42 -3.28
C LYS A 218 -14.68 -1.98 -4.53
N GLN A 219 -14.60 -0.71 -4.91
CA GLN A 219 -15.22 -0.24 -6.16
C GLN A 219 -14.58 -0.92 -7.39
N PHE A 220 -13.29 -1.22 -7.31
CA PHE A 220 -12.51 -1.87 -8.37
C PHE A 220 -12.37 -3.39 -8.18
N GLY A 221 -12.65 -3.90 -6.97
CA GLY A 221 -12.60 -5.34 -6.63
C GLY A 221 -11.19 -5.89 -6.42
N THR A 222 -10.16 -5.09 -6.64
CA THR A 222 -8.75 -5.49 -6.60
C THR A 222 -7.90 -4.57 -5.73
N TYR A 223 -6.72 -5.05 -5.35
CA TYR A 223 -5.72 -4.28 -4.62
C TYR A 223 -5.02 -3.30 -5.55
N ILE A 224 -5.16 -1.99 -5.29
CA ILE A 224 -4.57 -0.91 -6.10
C ILE A 224 -3.48 -0.11 -5.37
N PHE A 225 -3.07 -0.52 -4.17
CA PHE A 225 -1.99 0.17 -3.47
C PHE A 225 -0.61 -0.27 -3.98
N TYR A 226 0.46 0.22 -3.34
CA TYR A 226 1.83 -0.11 -3.72
C TYR A 226 2.09 -1.62 -3.75
N ARG A 227 2.82 -2.05 -4.78
CA ARG A 227 3.27 -3.43 -4.97
C ARG A 227 4.69 -3.48 -5.49
N VAL A 228 5.38 -4.56 -5.15
CA VAL A 228 6.75 -4.86 -5.60
C VAL A 228 6.75 -6.15 -6.41
N GLY A 229 7.44 -6.13 -7.54
CA GLY A 229 7.71 -7.31 -8.35
C GLY A 229 9.20 -7.59 -8.46
N ILE A 230 9.60 -8.85 -8.26
CA ILE A 230 10.98 -9.31 -8.46
C ILE A 230 10.96 -10.52 -9.39
N THR A 231 11.73 -10.47 -10.48
CA THR A 231 11.84 -11.57 -11.44
C THR A 231 12.69 -12.72 -10.89
N PRO A 232 12.57 -13.95 -11.43
CA PRO A 232 13.34 -15.11 -10.97
C PRO A 232 14.87 -14.94 -10.93
N ASP A 233 15.41 -14.09 -11.80
CA ASP A 233 16.84 -13.73 -11.85
C ASP A 233 17.25 -12.65 -10.83
N GLY A 234 16.31 -12.18 -10.00
CA GLY A 234 16.56 -11.24 -8.91
C GLY A 234 16.56 -9.77 -9.32
N ARG A 235 16.04 -9.43 -10.50
CA ARG A 235 15.85 -8.04 -10.91
C ARG A 235 14.60 -7.47 -10.24
N TRP A 236 14.72 -6.28 -9.66
CA TRP A 236 13.58 -5.50 -9.19
C TRP A 236 12.83 -4.96 -10.41
N ALA A 237 11.68 -5.55 -10.71
CA ALA A 237 10.92 -5.27 -11.91
C ALA A 237 10.11 -3.98 -11.77
N PHE A 238 9.36 -3.85 -10.67
CA PHE A 238 8.51 -2.70 -10.43
C PHE A 238 8.35 -2.40 -8.94
N PHE A 239 8.09 -1.12 -8.66
CA PHE A 239 7.51 -0.64 -7.42
C PHE A 239 6.53 0.50 -7.75
N VAL A 240 5.25 0.14 -7.85
CA VAL A 240 4.20 1.04 -8.37
C VAL A 240 2.96 0.94 -7.50
N ALA A 241 2.21 2.02 -7.39
CA ALA A 241 0.80 1.98 -6.98
C ALA A 241 -0.07 1.65 -8.21
N GLY A 242 -1.20 0.96 -8.00
CA GLY A 242 -2.25 0.79 -9.01
C GLY A 242 -3.17 2.02 -9.08
N GLU A 243 -3.89 2.14 -10.20
CA GLU A 243 -5.03 3.05 -10.35
C GLU A 243 -6.32 2.24 -10.48
#